data_AF-A0AAW5Z0R9-F1
#
_entry.id   AF-A0AAW5Z0R9-F1
#
_cell.length_a   1.000
_cell.length_b   1.000
_cell.length_c   1.000
_cell.angle_alpha   90.00
_cell.angle_beta   90.00
_cell.angle_gamma   90.00
#
_symmetry.space_group_name_H-M   'P 1'
#
loop_
_entity.id
_entity.type
_entity.pdbx_description
1 polymer ?
#
loop_
_entity_poly.entity_id
_entity_poly.type
_entity_poly.pdbx_seq_one_letter_code
_entity_poly.pdbx_strand_id
1 'polypeptide(L)'
;SLRYKRGFSTRNLWQFKNFYICFQRIEIVQTLSAQFTPTILQTVSGESCHLAQLAKSFPLPWSTYVRLLSVKKADARSFYEKETLRCGWSARQLERQIATQFYERTLLSHDKSAMLQQHAPTETHILPQQAIRDPFVLEFLELKDEYSESDFEEALINHLMDFMLELGDDFAFVGRQRRLRIDDNWFRVDLLFFHRRLRCLLIVDLKVGKFSYSDAGQMNMYLNYAKEHWTLPDENPPIGLVLCAEKGAGEAYYALAGLPNTVLASEYKMQLPDEKRLADELVRTQAVLEEGYRRR
;
A
#
# COMPACT_ATOMS: atom_id res chain seq x y z
N SER A 1 23.83 0.28 -43.91
CA SER A 1 23.22 -0.54 -42.83
C SER A 1 21.83 0.00 -42.56
N LEU A 2 20.79 -0.84 -42.74
CA LEU A 2 19.40 -0.47 -42.47
C LEU A 2 19.23 -0.20 -40.97
N ARG A 3 19.33 1.07 -40.56
CA ARG A 3 19.00 1.50 -39.20
C ARG A 3 17.48 1.35 -39.02
N TYR A 4 17.06 0.42 -38.16
CA TYR A 4 15.66 0.25 -37.79
C TYR A 4 15.00 1.59 -37.40
N LYS A 5 13.70 1.72 -37.66
CA LYS A 5 12.89 2.91 -37.32
C LYS A 5 12.94 3.20 -35.81
N ARG A 6 12.70 4.46 -35.43
CA ARG A 6 12.61 4.91 -34.02
C ARG A 6 11.66 3.98 -33.24
N GLY A 7 12.14 3.43 -32.12
CA GLY A 7 11.38 2.49 -31.28
C GLY A 7 11.85 1.04 -31.30
N PHE A 8 12.71 0.64 -32.25
CA PHE A 8 13.26 -0.73 -32.36
C PHE A 8 14.73 -0.80 -31.94
N SER A 9 15.07 -0.21 -30.80
CA SER A 9 16.39 -0.41 -30.21
C SER A 9 16.55 -1.85 -29.72
N THR A 10 17.79 -2.34 -29.60
CA THR A 10 18.08 -3.67 -29.05
C THR A 10 17.43 -3.89 -27.68
N ARG A 11 17.40 -2.86 -26.84
CA ARG A 11 16.74 -2.87 -25.53
C ARG A 11 15.24 -3.10 -25.65
N ASN A 12 14.58 -2.38 -26.55
CA ASN A 12 13.13 -2.51 -26.74
C ASN A 12 12.76 -3.90 -27.29
N LEU A 13 13.55 -4.44 -28.23
CA LEU A 13 13.36 -5.80 -28.73
C LEU A 13 13.44 -6.84 -27.60
N TRP A 14 14.39 -6.67 -26.67
CA TRP A 14 14.50 -7.54 -25.51
C TRP A 14 13.31 -7.40 -24.56
N GLN A 15 12.82 -6.17 -24.35
CA GLN A 15 11.60 -5.92 -23.56
C GLN A 15 10.36 -6.56 -24.18
N PHE A 16 10.20 -6.48 -25.51
CA PHE A 16 9.08 -7.12 -26.21
C PHE A 16 9.14 -8.65 -26.06
N LYS A 17 10.32 -9.25 -26.23
CA LYS A 17 10.52 -10.68 -26.00
C LYS A 17 10.16 -11.09 -24.57
N ASN A 18 10.65 -10.35 -23.58
CA ASN A 18 10.36 -10.65 -22.18
C ASN A 18 8.89 -10.47 -21.83
N PHE A 19 8.25 -9.44 -22.36
CA PHE A 19 6.82 -9.23 -22.21
C PHE A 19 6.04 -10.43 -22.72
N TYR A 20 6.36 -10.88 -23.94
CA TYR A 20 5.75 -12.07 -24.51
C TYR A 20 5.94 -13.30 -23.61
N ILE A 21 7.13 -13.52 -23.04
CA ILE A 21 7.41 -14.67 -22.15
C ILE A 21 6.71 -14.54 -20.79
N CYS A 22 6.68 -13.34 -20.20
CA CYS A 22 6.14 -13.13 -18.86
C CYS A 22 4.61 -13.04 -18.82
N PHE A 23 3.98 -12.63 -19.92
CA PHE A 23 2.54 -12.39 -20.03
C PHE A 23 1.86 -13.33 -21.05
N GLN A 24 2.31 -14.59 -21.13
CA GLN A 24 1.77 -15.64 -22.02
C GLN A 24 0.32 -16.07 -21.73
N ARG A 25 -0.32 -15.53 -20.68
CA ARG A 25 -1.67 -15.94 -20.24
C ARG A 25 -2.77 -15.62 -21.26
N ILE A 26 -2.46 -14.85 -22.30
CA ILE A 26 -3.38 -14.40 -23.34
C ILE A 26 -2.70 -14.67 -24.67
N GLU A 27 -3.40 -15.23 -25.66
CA GLU A 27 -2.88 -15.39 -27.02
C GLU A 27 -2.53 -14.00 -27.57
N ILE A 28 -1.24 -13.65 -27.54
CA ILE A 28 -0.72 -12.48 -28.23
C ILE A 28 -0.70 -12.84 -29.71
N VAL A 29 -1.84 -12.63 -30.37
CA VAL A 29 -2.00 -12.93 -31.79
C VAL A 29 -1.15 -11.95 -32.61
N GLN A 30 -0.65 -12.42 -33.77
CA GLN A 30 0.13 -11.61 -34.71
C GLN A 30 -0.57 -10.29 -35.05
N THR A 31 0.20 -9.24 -35.35
CA THR A 31 -0.33 -7.99 -35.91
C THR A 31 -1.19 -8.29 -37.13
N LEU A 32 -2.37 -7.66 -37.24
CA LEU A 32 -3.35 -7.84 -38.32
C LEU A 32 -2.70 -7.93 -39.71
N SER A 33 -1.69 -7.10 -40.00
CA SER A 33 -0.97 -7.08 -41.28
C SER A 33 -0.26 -8.39 -41.68
N ALA A 34 0.04 -9.27 -40.73
CA ALA A 34 0.67 -10.57 -40.98
C ALA A 34 -0.36 -11.70 -41.20
N GLN A 35 -1.63 -11.46 -40.85
CA GLN A 35 -2.73 -12.42 -41.00
C GLN A 35 -3.53 -12.22 -42.29
N PHE A 36 -3.29 -11.13 -43.01
CA PHE A 36 -3.97 -10.83 -44.27
C PHE A 36 -3.14 -11.19 -45.49
N THR A 37 -3.74 -11.93 -46.42
CA THR A 37 -3.32 -12.02 -47.84
C THR A 37 -3.45 -10.65 -48.52
N PRO A 38 -2.67 -10.36 -49.58
CA PRO A 38 -2.47 -9.02 -50.11
C PRO A 38 -3.71 -8.55 -50.88
N THR A 39 -4.71 -8.03 -50.19
CA THR A 39 -5.80 -7.30 -50.80
C THR A 39 -5.93 -5.98 -50.06
N ILE A 40 -5.63 -4.90 -50.77
CA ILE A 40 -5.62 -3.54 -50.23
C ILE A 40 -7.07 -3.17 -49.91
N LEU A 41 -7.38 -2.98 -48.62
CA LEU A 41 -8.65 -2.45 -48.13
C LEU A 41 -8.44 -1.23 -47.23
N GLN A 42 -9.45 -0.37 -47.23
CA GLN A 42 -9.43 1.05 -46.89
C GLN A 42 -9.59 1.31 -45.38
N THR A 43 -8.70 2.12 -44.82
CA THR A 43 -8.69 2.73 -43.46
C THR A 43 -8.83 1.82 -42.22
N VAL A 44 -7.79 1.86 -41.37
CA VAL A 44 -7.54 1.04 -40.17
C VAL A 44 -8.57 1.24 -39.03
N SER A 45 -9.53 2.17 -39.13
CA SER A 45 -10.46 2.49 -38.04
C SER A 45 -11.67 1.54 -37.95
N GLY A 46 -11.97 0.78 -39.01
CA GLY A 46 -13.18 -0.07 -39.11
C GLY A 46 -13.11 -1.43 -38.39
N GLU A 47 -11.93 -1.96 -38.08
CA GLU A 47 -11.75 -3.34 -37.57
C GLU A 47 -11.06 -3.39 -36.19
N SER A 48 -11.40 -2.44 -35.32
CA SER A 48 -10.82 -2.26 -33.98
C SER A 48 -11.32 -3.26 -32.90
N CYS A 49 -12.04 -4.32 -33.29
CA CYS A 49 -12.59 -5.32 -32.36
C CYS A 49 -11.48 -6.01 -31.54
N HIS A 50 -10.34 -6.31 -32.17
CA HIS A 50 -9.19 -6.94 -31.51
C HIS A 50 -8.40 -5.96 -30.63
N LEU A 51 -8.39 -4.66 -30.95
CA LEU A 51 -7.78 -3.63 -30.10
C LEU A 51 -8.55 -3.46 -28.80
N ALA A 52 -9.89 -3.52 -28.84
CA ALA A 52 -10.71 -3.50 -27.64
C ALA A 52 -10.49 -4.75 -26.76
N GLN A 53 -10.31 -5.93 -27.37
CA GLN A 53 -9.97 -7.17 -26.64
C GLN A 53 -8.57 -7.10 -26.02
N LEU A 54 -7.58 -6.57 -26.74
CA LEU A 54 -6.23 -6.36 -26.23
C LEU A 54 -6.19 -5.30 -25.12
N ALA A 55 -6.94 -4.22 -25.23
CA ALA A 55 -7.03 -3.20 -24.19
C ALA A 55 -7.69 -3.72 -22.91
N LYS A 56 -8.68 -4.61 -23.03
CA LYS A 56 -9.25 -5.33 -21.86
C LYS A 56 -8.24 -6.28 -21.22
N SER A 57 -7.41 -6.90 -22.03
CA SER A 57 -6.38 -7.85 -21.62
C SER A 57 -5.17 -7.18 -20.98
N PHE A 58 -4.82 -5.98 -21.44
CA PHE A 58 -3.68 -5.19 -21.02
C PHE A 58 -4.11 -3.75 -20.68
N PRO A 59 -4.77 -3.55 -19.53
CA PRO A 59 -5.31 -2.25 -19.13
C PRO A 59 -4.24 -1.22 -18.73
N LEU A 60 -2.98 -1.65 -18.52
CA LEU A 60 -1.91 -0.77 -18.06
C LEU A 60 -1.09 -0.17 -19.23
N PRO A 61 -0.54 1.05 -19.06
CA PRO A 61 0.41 1.60 -20.02
C PRO A 61 1.67 0.73 -20.17
N TRP A 62 2.28 0.75 -21.36
CA TRP A 62 3.51 0.00 -21.66
C TRP A 62 4.66 0.30 -20.67
N SER A 63 4.80 1.55 -20.22
CA SER A 63 5.82 1.94 -19.24
C SER A 63 5.67 1.17 -17.91
N THR A 64 4.43 0.94 -17.48
CA THR A 64 4.11 0.15 -16.28
C THR A 64 4.50 -1.31 -16.48
N TYR A 65 4.16 -1.91 -17.62
CA TYR A 65 4.59 -3.28 -17.94
C TYR A 65 6.11 -3.42 -17.98
N VAL A 66 6.84 -2.44 -18.53
CA VAL A 66 8.30 -2.43 -18.51
C VAL A 66 8.86 -2.46 -17.08
N ARG A 67 8.22 -1.79 -16.12
CA ARG A 67 8.59 -1.87 -14.70
C ARG A 67 8.24 -3.24 -14.10
N LEU A 68 7.08 -3.81 -14.43
CA LEU A 68 6.72 -5.16 -13.97
C LEU A 68 7.68 -6.23 -14.49
N LEU A 69 8.31 -6.03 -15.65
CA LEU A 69 9.31 -6.95 -16.20
C LEU A 69 10.62 -6.98 -15.41
N SER A 70 10.96 -5.94 -14.62
CA SER A 70 12.14 -6.00 -13.74
C SER A 70 11.91 -6.82 -12.49
N VAL A 71 10.65 -7.14 -12.15
CA VAL A 71 10.30 -7.99 -11.00
C VAL A 71 10.58 -9.45 -11.35
N LYS A 72 11.46 -10.11 -10.59
CA LYS A 72 11.91 -11.49 -10.86
C LYS A 72 10.84 -12.54 -10.53
N LYS A 73 10.19 -12.43 -9.37
CA LYS A 73 9.18 -13.39 -8.89
C LYS A 73 7.85 -13.17 -9.62
N ALA A 74 7.25 -14.25 -10.14
CA ALA A 74 5.97 -14.17 -10.86
C ALA A 74 4.80 -13.73 -9.96
N ASP A 75 4.76 -14.23 -8.72
CA ASP A 75 3.71 -13.87 -7.75
C ASP A 75 3.76 -12.39 -7.38
N ALA A 76 4.97 -11.88 -7.08
CA ALA A 76 5.19 -10.47 -6.82
C ALA A 76 4.76 -9.61 -8.01
N ARG A 77 5.09 -10.03 -9.24
CA ARG A 77 4.69 -9.31 -10.46
C ARG A 77 3.17 -9.23 -10.59
N SER A 78 2.46 -10.35 -10.39
CA SER A 78 0.99 -10.37 -10.47
C SER A 78 0.35 -9.55 -9.35
N PHE A 79 0.94 -9.54 -8.16
CA PHE A 79 0.51 -8.69 -7.06
C PHE A 79 0.64 -7.20 -7.43
N TYR A 80 1.81 -6.76 -7.86
CA TYR A 80 2.04 -5.37 -8.25
C TYR A 80 1.15 -4.92 -9.42
N GLU A 81 0.89 -5.79 -10.38
CA GLU A 81 -0.05 -5.53 -11.48
C GLU A 81 -1.47 -5.27 -10.97
N LYS A 82 -1.99 -6.17 -10.12
CA LYS A 82 -3.33 -6.03 -9.51
C LYS A 82 -3.44 -4.77 -8.65
N GLU A 83 -2.43 -4.50 -7.83
CA GLU A 83 -2.40 -3.33 -6.96
C GLU A 83 -2.32 -2.03 -7.75
N THR A 84 -1.57 -2.01 -8.85
CA THR A 84 -1.49 -0.84 -9.73
C THR A 84 -2.84 -0.54 -10.38
N LEU A 85 -3.60 -1.57 -10.75
CA LEU A 85 -4.96 -1.40 -11.28
C LEU A 85 -5.95 -0.96 -10.22
N ARG A 86 -5.85 -1.52 -9.01
CA ARG A 86 -6.72 -1.17 -7.88
C ARG A 86 -6.52 0.28 -7.44
N CYS A 87 -5.27 0.64 -7.15
CA CYS A 87 -4.90 1.91 -6.55
C CYS A 87 -4.54 2.99 -7.59
N GLY A 88 -4.63 2.68 -8.89
CA GLY A 88 -4.36 3.62 -9.98
C GLY A 88 -2.92 4.15 -10.02
N TRP A 89 -1.92 3.34 -9.65
CA TRP A 89 -0.54 3.82 -9.55
C TRP A 89 0.05 4.24 -10.90
N SER A 90 0.70 5.40 -10.92
CA SER A 90 1.59 5.80 -12.00
C SER A 90 2.82 4.89 -12.06
N ALA A 91 3.51 4.87 -13.20
CA ALA A 91 4.73 4.07 -13.36
C ALA A 91 5.83 4.41 -12.33
N ARG A 92 5.88 5.68 -11.85
CA ARG A 92 6.82 6.10 -10.80
C ARG A 92 6.42 5.56 -9.43
N GLN A 93 5.12 5.59 -9.11
CA GLN A 93 4.60 5.05 -7.85
C GLN A 93 4.81 3.54 -7.80
N LEU A 94 4.53 2.81 -8.91
CA LEU A 94 4.84 1.39 -9.02
C LEU A 94 6.35 1.11 -8.82
N GLU A 95 7.22 1.86 -9.49
CA GLU A 95 8.67 1.71 -9.36
C GLU A 95 9.13 1.87 -7.91
N ARG A 96 8.58 2.86 -7.20
CA ARG A 96 8.84 3.05 -5.78
C ARG A 96 8.32 1.89 -4.94
N GLN A 97 7.09 1.41 -5.16
CA GLN A 97 6.53 0.28 -4.40
C GLN A 97 7.33 -1.02 -4.61
N ILE A 98 7.87 -1.21 -5.82
CA ILE A 98 8.82 -2.30 -6.10
C ILE A 98 10.13 -2.09 -5.33
N ALA A 99 10.69 -0.87 -5.36
CA ALA A 99 11.94 -0.54 -4.70
C ALA A 99 11.83 -0.72 -3.17
N THR A 100 10.69 -0.35 -2.58
CA THR A 100 10.42 -0.49 -1.15
C THR A 100 9.92 -1.88 -0.74
N GLN A 101 10.04 -2.88 -1.63
CA GLN A 101 9.69 -4.28 -1.37
C GLN A 101 8.27 -4.44 -0.77
N PHE A 102 7.31 -3.67 -1.29
CA PHE A 102 5.94 -3.62 -0.76
C PHE A 102 5.27 -4.99 -0.73
N TYR A 103 5.50 -5.84 -1.74
CA TYR A 103 5.01 -7.23 -1.77
C TYR A 103 5.52 -8.06 -0.59
N GLU A 104 6.83 -8.11 -0.39
CA GLU A 104 7.46 -8.85 0.71
C GLU A 104 6.98 -8.37 2.08
N ARG A 105 6.81 -7.05 2.25
CA ARG A 105 6.31 -6.46 3.49
C ARG A 105 4.84 -6.80 3.75
N THR A 106 4.00 -6.75 2.72
CA THR A 106 2.58 -7.11 2.85
C THR A 106 2.42 -8.59 3.21
N LEU A 107 3.32 -9.46 2.74
CA LEU A 107 3.36 -10.87 3.14
C LEU A 107 3.80 -11.10 4.60
N LEU A 108 4.54 -10.16 5.20
CA LEU A 108 4.93 -10.21 6.61
C LEU A 108 3.81 -9.73 7.53
N SER A 109 3.03 -8.75 7.09
CA SER A 109 1.98 -8.13 7.91
C SER A 109 0.66 -8.90 7.93
N HIS A 110 0.34 -9.65 6.86
CA HIS A 110 -0.93 -10.35 6.73
C HIS A 110 -0.81 -11.88 6.78
N ASP A 111 -1.83 -12.52 7.35
CA ASP A 111 -2.06 -13.95 7.22
C ASP A 111 -2.16 -14.32 5.73
N LYS A 112 -1.20 -15.14 5.28
CA LYS A 112 -0.98 -15.54 3.87
C LYS A 112 -2.23 -16.06 3.15
N SER A 113 -3.23 -16.58 3.87
CA SER A 113 -4.42 -17.21 3.32
C SER A 113 -5.39 -16.21 2.68
N ALA A 114 -5.51 -14.98 3.20
CA ALA A 114 -6.44 -13.98 2.66
C ALA A 114 -5.95 -13.37 1.32
N MET A 115 -4.63 -13.26 1.14
CA MET A 115 -4.04 -12.54 -0.01
C MET A 115 -4.04 -13.32 -1.33
N LEU A 116 -3.91 -14.65 -1.28
CA LEU A 116 -3.81 -15.47 -2.50
C LEU A 116 -5.17 -15.88 -3.07
N GLN A 117 -6.24 -15.84 -2.28
CA GLN A 117 -7.54 -16.40 -2.68
C GLN A 117 -8.63 -15.38 -3.03
N GLN A 118 -8.50 -14.09 -2.72
CA GLN A 118 -9.63 -13.18 -2.84
C GLN A 118 -9.49 -12.16 -3.97
N HIS A 119 -10.31 -12.35 -5.02
CA HIS A 119 -11.03 -11.22 -5.63
C HIS A 119 -11.64 -10.42 -4.48
N ALA A 120 -11.46 -9.09 -4.47
CA ALA A 120 -11.98 -8.12 -3.50
C ALA A 120 -12.89 -8.75 -2.43
N PRO A 121 -12.48 -8.80 -1.14
CA PRO A 121 -13.22 -9.57 -0.15
C PRO A 121 -14.69 -9.16 -0.19
N THR A 122 -15.54 -10.14 -0.50
CA THR A 122 -16.97 -10.12 -0.19
C THR A 122 -17.18 -10.33 1.33
N GLU A 123 -16.09 -10.43 2.09
CA GLU A 123 -16.11 -10.45 3.55
C GLU A 123 -16.52 -9.08 4.08
N THR A 124 -17.68 -9.07 4.74
CA THR A 124 -18.32 -7.91 5.34
C THR A 124 -17.63 -7.40 6.61
N HIS A 125 -16.60 -8.08 7.12
CA HIS A 125 -15.91 -7.72 8.36
C HIS A 125 -14.39 -7.79 8.20
N ILE A 126 -13.78 -6.66 7.85
CA ILE A 126 -12.32 -6.46 7.92
C ILE A 126 -11.99 -6.01 9.34
N LEU A 127 -11.07 -6.69 10.02
CA LEU A 127 -10.61 -6.23 11.33
C LEU A 127 -9.73 -4.97 11.17
N PRO A 128 -9.81 -3.99 12.09
CA PRO A 128 -8.94 -2.80 12.09
C PRO A 128 -7.44 -3.11 11.92
N GLN A 129 -6.98 -4.16 12.59
CA GLN A 129 -5.59 -4.63 12.56
C GLN A 129 -5.18 -5.15 11.17
N GLN A 130 -6.14 -5.63 10.37
CA GLN A 130 -5.92 -6.10 9.00
C GLN A 130 -6.04 -4.97 7.97
N ALA A 131 -6.63 -3.82 8.34
CA ALA A 131 -6.73 -2.67 7.44
C ALA A 131 -5.48 -1.77 7.50
N ILE A 132 -4.80 -1.75 8.65
CA ILE A 132 -3.64 -0.89 8.88
C ILE A 132 -2.35 -1.66 8.60
N ARG A 133 -1.42 -1.02 7.90
CA ARG A 133 -0.11 -1.60 7.57
C ARG A 133 0.85 -1.50 8.76
N ASP A 134 1.73 -2.48 8.91
CA ASP A 134 2.80 -2.48 9.92
C ASP A 134 3.99 -3.31 9.39
N PRO A 135 5.22 -2.76 9.27
CA PRO A 135 5.63 -1.36 9.53
C PRO A 135 5.38 -0.43 8.33
N PHE A 136 5.32 0.88 8.57
CA PHE A 136 5.30 1.92 7.53
C PHE A 136 6.71 2.25 7.05
N VAL A 137 6.97 2.34 5.74
CA VAL A 137 8.28 2.79 5.22
C VAL A 137 8.15 4.20 4.69
N LEU A 138 8.76 5.14 5.41
CA LEU A 138 8.64 6.58 5.20
C LEU A 138 9.94 7.21 4.64
N GLU A 139 10.71 6.44 3.86
CA GLU A 139 11.96 6.89 3.23
C GLU A 139 11.80 8.15 2.36
N PHE A 140 10.62 8.34 1.80
CA PHE A 140 10.28 9.48 0.96
C PHE A 140 10.26 10.83 1.69
N LEU A 141 10.31 10.84 3.02
CA LEU A 141 10.35 12.07 3.81
C LEU A 141 11.73 12.73 3.79
N GLU A 142 12.79 11.99 3.41
CA GLU A 142 14.18 12.49 3.29
C GLU A 142 14.65 13.31 4.51
N LEU A 143 14.15 12.98 5.71
CA LEU A 143 14.52 13.68 6.94
C LEU A 143 15.96 13.36 7.36
N LYS A 144 16.61 14.33 7.99
CA LYS A 144 17.94 14.17 8.61
C LYS A 144 17.84 13.26 9.83
N ASP A 145 18.98 12.77 10.34
CA ASP A 145 19.02 11.85 11.48
C ASP A 145 18.45 12.44 12.78
N GLU A 146 18.47 13.77 12.95
CA GLU A 146 17.86 14.48 14.07
C GLU A 146 16.69 15.34 13.57
N TYR A 147 15.49 15.07 14.09
CA TYR A 147 14.26 15.79 13.76
C TYR A 147 13.30 15.79 14.96
N SER A 148 12.50 16.85 15.09
CA SER A 148 11.43 16.92 16.09
C SER A 148 10.13 16.31 15.56
N GLU A 149 9.16 16.10 16.45
CA GLU A 149 7.80 15.68 16.06
C GLU A 149 7.15 16.67 15.08
N SER A 150 7.37 17.98 15.29
CA SER A 150 6.89 19.02 14.39
C SER A 150 7.51 18.92 12.99
N ASP A 151 8.83 18.63 12.90
CA ASP A 151 9.51 18.45 11.62
C ASP A 151 9.02 17.20 10.89
N PHE A 152 8.76 16.13 11.64
CA PHE A 152 8.20 14.88 11.11
C PHE A 152 6.79 15.07 10.58
N GLU A 153 5.95 15.77 11.33
CA GLU A 153 4.59 16.14 10.92
C GLU A 153 4.63 16.96 9.63
N GLU A 154 5.46 18.02 9.58
CA GLU A 154 5.57 18.91 8.43
C GLU A 154 6.06 18.18 7.18
N ALA A 155 7.08 17.32 7.31
CA ALA A 155 7.55 16.49 6.20
C ALA A 155 6.46 15.53 5.72
N LEU A 156 5.76 14.85 6.64
CA LEU A 156 4.68 13.93 6.29
C LEU A 156 3.55 14.65 5.54
N ILE A 157 3.24 15.88 5.92
CA ILE A 157 2.22 16.67 5.22
C ILE A 157 2.69 17.13 3.84
N ASN A 158 3.95 17.58 3.71
CA ASN A 158 4.51 17.93 2.40
C ASN A 158 4.51 16.74 1.44
N HIS A 159 4.58 15.53 1.99
CA HIS A 159 4.50 14.27 1.28
C HIS A 159 3.21 13.49 1.57
N LEU A 160 2.10 14.18 1.88
CA LEU A 160 0.85 13.52 2.27
C LEU A 160 0.34 12.58 1.17
N MET A 161 0.54 12.95 -0.10
CA MET A 161 0.20 12.10 -1.24
C MET A 161 0.96 10.77 -1.20
N ASP A 162 2.25 10.82 -0.91
CA ASP A 162 3.11 9.65 -0.79
C ASP A 162 2.75 8.80 0.43
N PHE A 163 2.38 9.44 1.53
CA PHE A 163 1.88 8.77 2.73
C PHE A 163 0.52 8.09 2.49
N MET A 164 -0.39 8.72 1.74
CA MET A 164 -1.68 8.12 1.36
C MET A 164 -1.49 6.85 0.52
N LEU A 165 -0.48 6.79 -0.35
CA LEU A 165 -0.15 5.56 -1.09
C LEU A 165 0.34 4.45 -0.15
N GLU A 166 1.09 4.83 0.89
CA GLU A 166 1.58 3.91 1.92
C GLU A 166 0.47 3.46 2.88
N LEU A 167 -0.61 4.21 3.04
CA LEU A 167 -1.81 3.78 3.76
C LEU A 167 -2.69 2.85 2.90
N GLY A 168 -3.01 3.27 1.68
CA GLY A 168 -3.87 2.54 0.74
C GLY A 168 -5.06 3.34 0.23
N ASP A 169 -5.83 2.73 -0.68
CA ASP A 169 -6.90 3.38 -1.44
C ASP A 169 -8.19 3.64 -0.62
N ASP A 170 -8.35 2.95 0.51
CA ASP A 170 -9.55 3.08 1.34
C ASP A 170 -9.50 4.26 2.32
N PHE A 171 -8.41 5.02 2.34
CA PHE A 171 -8.22 6.16 3.24
C PHE A 171 -8.52 7.50 2.57
N ALA A 172 -9.33 8.33 3.23
CA ALA A 172 -9.59 9.70 2.83
C ALA A 172 -9.04 10.66 3.89
N PHE A 173 -8.27 11.66 3.47
CA PHE A 173 -7.77 12.70 4.39
C PHE A 173 -8.90 13.65 4.77
N VAL A 174 -9.13 13.83 6.08
CA VAL A 174 -10.17 14.72 6.63
C VAL A 174 -9.57 16.03 7.13
N GLY A 175 -8.42 15.96 7.79
CA GLY A 175 -7.73 17.15 8.27
C GLY A 175 -6.45 16.86 9.03
N ARG A 176 -5.72 17.93 9.35
CA ARG A 176 -4.50 17.89 10.16
C ARG A 176 -4.62 18.85 11.34
N GLN A 177 -3.82 18.62 12.38
CA GLN A 177 -3.68 19.51 13.51
C GLN A 177 -5.03 19.90 14.13
N ARG A 178 -5.97 18.95 14.14
CA ARG A 178 -7.36 19.18 14.50
C ARG A 178 -7.42 19.42 16.00
N ARG A 179 -7.90 20.61 16.35
CA ARG A 179 -8.03 21.00 17.76
C ARG A 179 -9.30 20.43 18.35
N LEU A 180 -9.19 19.91 19.55
CA LEU A 180 -10.32 19.59 20.42
C LEU A 180 -10.13 20.31 21.75
N ARG A 181 -11.25 20.69 22.36
CA ARG A 181 -11.27 21.39 23.64
C ARG A 181 -12.04 20.56 24.63
N ILE A 182 -11.40 20.28 25.76
CA ILE A 182 -12.03 19.65 26.92
C ILE A 182 -11.79 20.59 28.09
N ASP A 183 -12.87 21.10 28.67
CA ASP A 183 -12.85 22.16 29.66
C ASP A 183 -12.07 23.39 29.16
N ASP A 184 -10.95 23.74 29.82
CA ASP A 184 -10.07 24.85 29.46
C ASP A 184 -8.76 24.41 28.78
N ASN A 185 -8.63 23.11 28.50
CA ASN A 185 -7.45 22.55 27.86
C ASN A 185 -7.68 22.35 26.35
N TRP A 186 -6.71 22.78 25.56
CA TRP A 186 -6.66 22.55 24.14
C TRP A 186 -5.74 21.37 23.84
N PHE A 187 -6.29 20.39 23.13
CA PHE A 187 -5.53 19.27 22.61
C PHE A 187 -5.53 19.32 21.08
N ARG A 188 -4.57 18.60 20.49
CA ARG A 188 -4.36 18.58 19.06
C ARG A 188 -4.12 17.16 18.59
N VAL A 189 -4.90 16.76 17.58
CA VAL A 189 -4.71 15.53 16.83
C VAL A 189 -3.88 15.86 15.58
N ASP A 190 -2.80 15.12 15.36
CA ASP A 190 -1.88 15.38 14.25
C ASP A 190 -2.55 15.18 12.89
N LEU A 191 -3.12 14.00 12.65
CA LEU A 191 -3.80 13.69 11.40
C LEU A 191 -5.14 12.98 11.65
N LEU A 192 -6.12 13.31 10.83
CA LEU A 192 -7.45 12.71 10.84
C LEU A 192 -7.78 12.19 9.45
N PHE A 193 -8.07 10.90 9.37
CA PHE A 193 -8.50 10.21 8.17
C PHE A 193 -9.89 9.59 8.36
N PHE A 194 -10.51 9.21 7.25
CA PHE A 194 -11.71 8.40 7.21
C PHE A 194 -11.43 7.12 6.41
N HIS A 195 -11.77 5.96 6.97
CA HIS A 195 -11.63 4.69 6.28
C HIS A 195 -12.96 4.32 5.60
N ARG A 196 -12.97 4.23 4.28
CA ARG A 196 -14.19 4.05 3.47
C ARG A 196 -14.88 2.71 3.69
N ARG A 197 -14.13 1.59 3.72
CA ARG A 197 -14.71 0.26 3.95
C ARG A 197 -15.15 0.03 5.40
N LEU A 198 -14.32 0.41 6.36
CA LEU A 198 -14.65 0.32 7.78
C LEU A 198 -15.70 1.35 8.21
N ARG A 199 -15.92 2.41 7.42
CA ARG A 199 -16.86 3.52 7.70
C ARG A 199 -16.61 4.17 9.07
N CYS A 200 -15.36 4.44 9.40
CA CYS A 200 -14.98 5.04 10.67
C CYS A 200 -13.89 6.10 10.50
N LEU A 201 -13.79 7.00 11.48
CA LEU A 201 -12.66 7.92 11.58
C LEU A 201 -11.41 7.15 12.05
N LEU A 202 -10.27 7.48 11.46
CA LEU A 202 -8.94 7.06 11.89
C LEU A 202 -8.19 8.27 12.42
N ILE A 203 -7.91 8.28 13.71
CA ILE A 203 -7.11 9.29 14.40
C ILE A 203 -5.67 8.81 14.42
N VAL A 204 -4.74 9.62 13.90
CA VAL A 204 -3.33 9.28 13.84
C VAL A 204 -2.53 10.28 14.64
N ASP A 205 -1.68 9.77 15.53
CA ASP A 205 -0.76 10.55 16.36
C ASP A 205 0.68 10.11 16.04
N LEU A 206 1.58 11.06 15.82
CA LEU A 206 2.95 10.82 15.38
C LEU A 206 3.92 10.95 16.56
N LYS A 207 4.80 9.97 16.74
CA LYS A 207 5.83 9.97 17.80
C LYS A 207 7.22 9.70 17.23
N VAL A 208 8.16 10.59 17.51
CA VAL A 208 9.59 10.36 17.17
C VAL A 208 10.22 9.33 18.11
N GLY A 209 9.69 9.20 19.32
CA GLY A 209 10.18 8.27 20.33
C GLY A 209 9.53 6.88 20.31
N LYS A 210 9.87 6.10 21.34
CA LYS A 210 9.21 4.83 21.66
C LYS A 210 7.78 5.08 22.10
N PHE A 211 6.88 4.16 21.72
CA PHE A 211 5.52 4.16 22.24
C PHE A 211 5.49 4.01 23.77
N SER A 212 4.77 4.90 24.47
CA SER A 212 4.63 4.89 25.93
C SER A 212 3.18 4.67 26.36
N TYR A 213 2.99 4.31 27.65
CA TYR A 213 1.64 4.23 28.23
C TYR A 213 0.87 5.56 28.20
N SER A 214 1.57 6.70 28.22
CA SER A 214 0.95 8.02 28.13
C SER A 214 0.27 8.23 26.78
N ASP A 215 0.89 7.74 25.70
CA ASP A 215 0.36 7.85 24.34
C ASP A 215 -0.95 7.04 24.21
N ALA A 216 -1.01 5.86 24.83
CA ALA A 216 -2.22 5.05 24.88
C ALA A 216 -3.39 5.78 25.58
N GLY A 217 -3.09 6.43 26.71
CA GLY A 217 -4.07 7.23 27.46
C GLY A 217 -4.58 8.43 26.65
N GLN A 218 -3.65 9.18 26.04
CA GLN A 218 -3.97 10.31 25.17
C GLN A 218 -4.84 9.89 23.98
N MET A 219 -4.46 8.81 23.29
CA MET A 219 -5.23 8.30 22.17
C MET A 219 -6.63 7.84 22.60
N ASN A 220 -6.76 7.15 23.73
CA ASN A 220 -8.07 6.73 24.23
C ASN A 220 -8.99 7.93 24.53
N MET A 221 -8.44 9.03 25.07
CA MET A 221 -9.17 10.28 25.25
C MET A 221 -9.64 10.85 23.91
N TYR A 222 -8.76 10.88 22.90
CA TYR A 222 -9.11 11.35 21.55
C TYR A 222 -10.24 10.54 20.92
N LEU A 223 -10.20 9.22 21.05
CA LEU A 223 -11.23 8.34 20.51
C LEU A 223 -12.58 8.53 21.19
N ASN A 224 -12.60 8.69 22.52
CA ASN A 224 -13.84 8.99 23.24
C ASN A 224 -14.43 10.33 22.79
N TYR A 225 -13.62 11.38 22.72
CA TYR A 225 -14.08 12.70 22.27
C TYR A 225 -14.63 12.64 20.84
N ALA A 226 -13.91 11.98 19.93
CA ALA A 226 -14.32 11.85 18.54
C ALA A 226 -15.59 10.99 18.37
N LYS A 227 -15.75 9.94 19.18
CA LYS A 227 -16.96 9.12 19.19
C LYS A 227 -18.20 9.93 19.54
N GLU A 228 -18.09 10.87 20.48
CA GLU A 228 -19.21 11.70 20.92
C GLU A 228 -19.47 12.92 20.03
N HIS A 229 -18.40 13.55 19.51
CA HIS A 229 -18.51 14.89 18.89
C HIS A 229 -18.23 14.91 17.39
N TRP A 230 -17.48 13.94 16.85
CA TRP A 230 -17.02 13.96 15.45
C TRP A 230 -17.62 12.83 14.60
N THR A 231 -18.01 11.73 15.24
CA THR A 231 -18.54 10.54 14.57
C THR A 231 -20.01 10.76 14.23
N LEU A 232 -20.40 10.46 12.99
CA LEU A 232 -21.79 10.55 12.56
C LEU A 232 -22.60 9.30 12.98
N PRO A 233 -23.94 9.38 13.06
CA PRO A 233 -24.78 8.25 13.51
C PRO A 233 -24.62 6.95 12.68
N ASP A 234 -24.25 7.07 11.40
CA ASP A 234 -24.08 5.94 10.48
C ASP A 234 -22.61 5.49 10.32
N GLU A 235 -21.72 5.98 11.19
CA GLU A 235 -20.30 5.65 11.23
C GLU A 235 -19.97 4.70 12.37
N ASN A 236 -19.03 3.80 12.12
CA ASN A 236 -18.50 2.89 13.12
C ASN A 236 -17.58 3.65 14.11
N PRO A 237 -17.35 3.08 15.31
CA PRO A 237 -16.47 3.70 16.30
C PRO A 237 -15.09 4.05 15.73
N PRO A 238 -14.50 5.19 16.13
CA PRO A 238 -13.22 5.62 15.61
C PRO A 238 -12.09 4.67 16.04
N ILE A 239 -11.04 4.62 15.23
CA ILE A 239 -9.83 3.82 15.47
C ILE A 239 -8.66 4.76 15.70
N GLY A 240 -7.84 4.46 16.70
CA GLY A 240 -6.61 5.20 16.99
C GLY A 240 -5.39 4.48 16.43
N LEU A 241 -4.51 5.21 15.78
CA LEU A 241 -3.22 4.72 15.30
C LEU A 241 -2.11 5.62 15.83
N VAL A 242 -1.20 5.06 16.61
CA VAL A 242 0.03 5.74 17.02
C VAL A 242 1.17 5.25 16.14
N LEU A 243 1.76 6.17 15.37
CA LEU A 243 2.93 5.89 14.53
C LEU A 243 4.19 6.29 15.30
N CYS A 244 4.99 5.30 15.68
CA CYS A 244 6.19 5.50 16.51
C CYS A 244 7.45 4.97 15.82
N ALA A 245 8.61 5.53 16.17
CA ALA A 245 9.89 5.08 15.62
C ALA A 245 10.26 3.66 16.10
N GLU A 246 9.81 3.28 17.28
CA GLU A 246 10.05 1.95 17.85
C GLU A 246 8.87 1.50 18.70
N LYS A 247 8.36 0.31 18.39
CA LYS A 247 7.27 -0.32 19.13
C LYS A 247 7.86 -1.14 20.29
N GLY A 248 7.85 -0.57 21.50
CA GLY A 248 8.21 -1.30 22.70
C GLY A 248 7.21 -2.43 23.00
N ALA A 249 7.48 -3.65 22.53
CA ALA A 249 6.49 -4.75 22.48
C ALA A 249 5.81 -5.06 23.83
N GLY A 250 6.55 -5.01 24.94
CA GLY A 250 6.00 -5.25 26.28
C GLY A 250 5.12 -4.11 26.79
N GLU A 251 5.63 -2.87 26.71
CA GLU A 251 4.91 -1.69 27.18
C GLU A 251 3.66 -1.42 26.34
N ALA A 252 3.77 -1.56 25.01
CA ALA A 252 2.63 -1.44 24.10
C ALA A 252 1.57 -2.51 24.40
N TYR A 253 1.95 -3.76 24.66
CA TYR A 253 0.98 -4.81 24.99
C TYR A 253 0.18 -4.46 26.25
N TYR A 254 0.84 -4.05 27.33
CA TYR A 254 0.16 -3.73 28.58
C TYR A 254 -0.62 -2.42 28.51
N ALA A 255 -0.14 -1.41 27.79
CA ALA A 255 -0.82 -0.13 27.65
C ALA A 255 -2.08 -0.22 26.77
N LEU A 256 -2.09 -1.12 25.77
CA LEU A 256 -3.24 -1.33 24.89
C LEU A 256 -4.24 -2.35 25.45
N ALA A 257 -3.80 -3.24 26.34
CA ALA A 257 -4.66 -4.26 26.93
C ALA A 257 -5.76 -3.64 27.82
N GLY A 258 -7.01 -4.00 27.54
CA GLY A 258 -8.18 -3.58 28.34
C GLY A 258 -8.76 -2.22 27.99
N LEU A 259 -8.26 -1.54 26.95
CA LEU A 259 -8.89 -0.31 26.46
C LEU A 259 -10.22 -0.61 25.77
N PRO A 260 -11.28 0.18 26.02
CA PRO A 260 -12.59 -0.01 25.39
C PRO A 260 -12.59 0.39 23.91
N ASN A 261 -11.69 1.30 23.52
CA ASN A 261 -11.54 1.76 22.13
C ASN A 261 -10.39 1.02 21.45
N THR A 262 -10.48 0.89 20.12
CA THR A 262 -9.43 0.22 19.34
C THR A 262 -8.26 1.18 19.14
N VAL A 263 -7.19 0.97 19.91
CA VAL A 263 -5.91 1.67 19.74
C VAL A 263 -4.88 0.70 19.16
N LEU A 264 -4.23 1.14 18.09
CA LEU A 264 -3.20 0.41 17.38
C LEU A 264 -1.90 1.21 17.45
N ALA A 265 -0.78 0.50 17.62
CA ALA A 265 0.55 1.09 17.53
C ALA A 265 1.31 0.40 16.39
N SER A 266 1.81 1.20 15.45
CA SER A 266 2.62 0.71 14.32
C SER A 266 3.97 1.39 14.33
N GLU A 267 4.98 0.65 13.90
CA GLU A 267 6.33 1.18 13.74
C GLU A 267 6.50 1.82 12.36
N TYR A 268 7.20 2.95 12.27
CA TYR A 268 7.67 3.48 11.00
C TYR A 268 9.19 3.34 10.85
N LYS A 269 9.63 3.09 9.63
CA LYS A 269 11.04 2.98 9.25
C LYS A 269 11.36 4.06 8.23
N MET A 270 12.37 4.87 8.54
CA MET A 270 12.86 5.93 7.65
C MET A 270 13.77 5.41 6.54
N GLN A 271 14.20 4.15 6.64
CA GLN A 271 15.02 3.47 5.64
C GLN A 271 14.43 2.09 5.36
N LEU A 272 14.54 1.67 4.11
CA LEU A 272 14.15 0.32 3.74
C LEU A 272 15.03 -0.72 4.46
N PRO A 273 14.46 -1.75 5.11
CA PRO A 273 15.25 -2.85 5.63
C PRO A 273 16.02 -3.58 4.53
N ASP A 274 17.20 -4.09 4.86
CA ASP A 274 18.02 -4.87 3.93
C ASP A 274 17.25 -6.10 3.41
N GLU A 275 17.37 -6.42 2.11
CA GLU A 275 16.69 -7.53 1.44
C GLU A 275 16.88 -8.85 2.20
N LYS A 276 18.09 -9.07 2.73
CA LYS A 276 18.41 -10.27 3.52
C LYS A 276 17.62 -10.34 4.82
N ARG A 277 17.48 -9.21 5.53
CA ARG A 277 16.72 -9.15 6.78
C ARG A 277 15.23 -9.41 6.55
N LEU A 278 14.66 -8.85 5.47
CA LEU A 278 13.28 -9.12 5.07
C LEU A 278 13.06 -10.60 4.71
N ALA A 279 14.01 -11.20 4.00
CA ALA A 279 13.96 -12.64 3.70
C ALA A 279 14.05 -13.51 4.96
N ASP A 280 14.94 -13.17 5.89
CA ASP A 280 15.11 -13.90 7.16
C ASP A 280 13.86 -13.77 8.04
N GLU A 281 13.27 -12.59 8.14
CA GLU A 281 11.99 -12.39 8.85
C GLU A 281 10.85 -13.18 8.20
N LEU A 282 10.78 -13.22 6.87
CA LEU A 282 9.78 -14.01 6.15
C LEU A 282 9.91 -15.51 6.47
N VAL A 283 11.13 -16.03 6.53
CA VAL A 283 11.39 -17.43 6.89
C VAL A 283 11.04 -17.69 8.35
N ARG A 284 11.40 -16.77 9.26
CA ARG A 284 11.10 -16.89 10.68
C ARG A 284 9.58 -16.89 10.95
N THR A 285 8.85 -15.95 10.37
CA THR A 285 7.39 -15.86 10.52
C THR A 285 6.70 -17.11 9.95
N GLN A 286 7.22 -17.65 8.83
CA GLN A 286 6.72 -18.91 8.27
C GLN A 286 6.90 -20.09 9.23
N ALA A 287 8.08 -20.25 9.82
CA ALA A 287 8.35 -21.33 10.76
C ALA A 287 7.44 -21.26 12.00
N VAL A 288 7.21 -20.06 12.53
CA VAL A 288 6.31 -19.84 13.69
C VAL A 288 4.86 -20.20 13.36
N LEU A 289 4.38 -19.81 12.18
CA LEU A 289 3.03 -20.16 11.73
C LEU A 289 2.87 -21.67 11.53
N GLU A 290 3.85 -22.33 10.90
CA GLU A 290 3.82 -23.79 10.71
C GLU A 290 3.84 -24.57 12.03
N GLU A 291 4.60 -24.12 13.03
CA GLU A 291 4.55 -24.69 14.38
C GLU A 291 3.20 -24.45 15.06
N GLY A 292 2.59 -23.28 14.87
CA GLY A 292 1.26 -22.94 15.37
C GLY A 292 0.16 -23.81 14.77
N TYR A 293 0.26 -24.14 13.47
CA TYR A 293 -0.65 -25.06 12.79
C TYR A 293 -0.46 -26.52 13.20
N ARG A 294 0.76 -26.95 13.56
CA ARG A 294 1.00 -28.30 14.09
C ARG A 294 0.53 -28.52 15.53
N ARG A 295 0.34 -27.45 16.30
CA ARG A 295 -0.10 -27.49 17.70
C ARG A 295 -1.63 -27.35 17.86
N ARG A 296 -2.38 -27.13 16.78
CA ARG A 296 -3.85 -27.19 16.73
C ARG A 296 -4.29 -28.51 16.11
#